data_AF-A0A3N5EAR5-F1
#
_entry.id   AF-A0A3N5EAR5-F1
#
_cell.length_a   1.000
_cell.length_b   1.000
_cell.length_c   1.000
_cell.angle_alpha   90.00
_cell.angle_beta   90.00
_cell.angle_gamma   90.00
#
_symmetry.space_group_name_H-M   'P 1'
#
loop_
_entity.id
_entity.type
_entity.pdbx_description
1 polymer ?
#
loop_
_entity_poly.entity_id
_entity_poly.type
_entity_poly.pdbx_seq_one_letter_code
_entity_poly.pdbx_strand_id
1 'polypeptide(L)'
;MRKLIMLFLVLTGAFALAAGEEWRSTSLRLNGTVPDWLVVGPLPNGNPGSPHGYNCIGYFMDYLSAKGGESQAVPADGDSLSAAGSKPLIWDYTTSDSAGFLDFLTNFGADDRTPYVAYAFSRVNVPSAREAILKVRSDDGVRIWLNGQLIHDKHKGRTVTEEADQIRIDLRAGDNRILAKVDQGAGGWGLAIVVVGRDGKPFPDAASRVRILASREGKIKSFQLQLTPFVRNGPEGPRQILAGLVRSSGLQNVVCKISRPGWPQPASISLGNVPAGPQHITLAVPLVLSDSPARVMLESDSDSKEIKSFLLKRPRKWQLFLVQHTHTDIGYTKSQEEMLAEYFRYIDYALDYCDRTDAYPDDAKFRWTCETSWAVREYLLRRPVPQVDRLRKRIREGRIEVTGMLLNMSELASENAIAASLQPIREFKRLGIPVVTAMQNDVNGAAWALTDYLGDAGVRYLTMGINRTRSILPFDRPTVFWWESPSGKRIMAFRADHYMTADAFLPAGSPGAIGEEQLRDYLMNLEEKKYPFDCISVQYMGYPTDNSPPALSATDAVKKWNETYLWPKLRLATAREFLD
;
A
#
# COMPACT_ATOMS: atom_id res chain seq x y z
N MET A 1 40.29 85.08 12.06
CA MET A 1 40.74 84.58 10.74
C MET A 1 41.12 83.11 10.90
N ARG A 2 40.49 82.22 10.11
CA ARG A 2 40.84 80.81 9.82
C ARG A 2 40.59 79.71 10.88
N LYS A 3 39.81 78.72 10.40
CA LYS A 3 39.53 77.36 10.90
C LYS A 3 40.74 76.43 10.71
N LEU A 4 40.88 75.39 11.56
CA LEU A 4 41.22 73.99 11.20
C LEU A 4 41.14 73.12 12.47
N ILE A 5 40.02 72.44 12.73
CA ILE A 5 39.75 71.00 12.47
C ILE A 5 40.77 70.06 13.11
N MET A 6 40.30 69.43 14.20
CA MET A 6 40.92 68.37 14.99
C MET A 6 40.60 67.02 14.32
N LEU A 7 41.61 66.21 14.00
CA LEU A 7 41.43 64.87 13.46
C LEU A 7 41.71 63.85 14.58
N PHE A 8 40.66 63.30 15.19
CA PHE A 8 40.74 62.11 16.03
C PHE A 8 40.63 60.87 15.14
N LEU A 9 41.68 60.06 15.10
CA LEU A 9 41.64 58.73 14.49
C LEU A 9 40.84 57.80 15.42
N VAL A 10 39.59 57.52 15.06
CA VAL A 10 38.83 56.41 15.65
C VAL A 10 39.08 55.18 14.77
N LEU A 11 39.82 54.20 15.31
CA LEU A 11 39.92 52.87 14.72
C LEU A 11 38.59 52.14 14.96
N THR A 12 37.63 52.27 14.05
CA THR A 12 36.49 51.35 13.99
C THR A 12 36.95 50.06 13.33
N GLY A 13 37.19 49.04 14.13
CA GLY A 13 37.29 47.66 13.64
C GLY A 13 35.95 47.25 13.04
N ALA A 14 35.84 47.31 11.73
CA ALA A 14 34.74 46.71 11.00
C ALA A 14 34.89 45.19 11.12
N PHE A 15 34.11 44.56 11.99
CA PHE A 15 33.78 43.15 11.84
C PHE A 15 33.06 43.02 10.49
N ALA A 16 33.74 42.46 9.51
CA ALA A 16 33.09 41.92 8.34
C ALA A 16 32.21 40.75 8.80
N LEU A 17 30.91 41.02 8.99
CA LEU A 17 29.89 39.98 8.98
C LEU A 17 30.01 39.31 7.60
N ALA A 18 30.56 38.09 7.58
CA ALA A 18 30.41 37.21 6.44
C ALA A 18 28.92 37.17 6.08
N ALA A 19 28.59 37.40 4.81
CA ALA A 19 27.24 37.29 4.28
C ALA A 19 26.62 35.98 4.78
N GLY A 20 25.48 36.09 5.46
CA GLY A 20 24.92 35.05 6.31
C GLY A 20 24.75 33.72 5.58
N GLU A 21 25.34 32.65 6.12
CA GLU A 21 24.92 31.30 5.78
C GLU A 21 23.46 31.14 6.26
N GLU A 22 22.51 31.02 5.35
CA GLU A 22 21.10 30.82 5.70
C GLU A 22 20.91 29.39 6.23
N TRP A 23 20.77 29.29 7.56
CA TRP A 23 20.38 28.07 8.24
C TRP A 23 18.87 28.02 8.31
N ARG A 24 18.27 26.99 7.71
CA ARG A 24 16.86 26.69 7.97
C ARG A 24 16.75 26.19 9.40
N SER A 25 15.85 26.80 10.18
CA SER A 25 15.64 26.43 11.57
C SER A 25 14.16 26.18 11.85
N THR A 26 13.85 25.04 12.43
CA THR A 26 12.50 24.66 12.85
C THR A 26 12.54 24.19 14.29
N SER A 27 11.59 24.61 15.14
CA SER A 27 11.48 24.08 16.50
C SER A 27 11.36 22.55 16.47
N LEU A 28 11.95 21.87 17.46
CA LEU A 28 11.67 20.45 17.64
C LEU A 28 10.16 20.27 17.87
N ARG A 29 9.61 19.16 17.36
CA ARG A 29 8.17 18.90 17.50
C ARG A 29 7.82 18.64 18.98
N LEU A 30 6.53 18.75 19.33
CA LEU A 30 6.04 18.54 20.71
C LEU A 30 6.30 17.13 21.27
N ASN A 31 6.57 16.15 20.40
CA ASN A 31 7.00 14.81 20.79
C ASN A 31 8.54 14.67 20.89
N GLY A 32 9.30 15.76 20.72
CA GLY A 32 10.76 15.82 20.78
C GLY A 32 11.47 15.42 19.49
N THR A 33 10.75 15.07 18.43
CA THR A 33 11.37 14.60 17.18
C THR A 33 12.05 15.75 16.44
N VAL A 34 13.18 15.44 15.80
CA VAL A 34 13.94 16.34 14.93
C VAL A 34 13.31 16.38 13.53
N PRO A 35 12.75 17.52 13.07
CA PRO A 35 12.02 17.56 11.79
C PRO A 35 12.91 17.76 10.56
N ASP A 36 13.96 18.60 10.61
CA ASP A 36 14.76 18.96 9.43
C ASP A 36 15.98 18.05 9.24
N TRP A 37 16.16 17.52 8.04
CA TRP A 37 17.27 16.62 7.71
C TRP A 37 17.86 16.88 6.33
N LEU A 38 19.18 16.72 6.21
CA LEU A 38 19.86 16.46 4.94
C LEU A 38 20.10 14.96 4.85
N VAL A 39 19.79 14.35 3.73
CA VAL A 39 19.97 12.90 3.54
C VAL A 39 20.73 12.62 2.24
N VAL A 40 21.53 11.55 2.23
CA VAL A 40 22.21 11.08 1.02
C VAL A 40 22.23 9.55 0.99
N GLY A 41 21.95 9.00 -0.18
CA GLY A 41 21.76 7.58 -0.44
C GLY A 41 21.04 7.38 -1.78
N PRO A 42 20.71 6.14 -2.15
CA PRO A 42 21.12 4.90 -1.49
C PRO A 42 22.56 4.52 -1.87
N LEU A 43 23.39 4.21 -0.89
CA LEU A 43 24.77 3.73 -1.06
C LEU A 43 24.79 2.19 -0.97
N PRO A 44 25.73 1.49 -1.63
CA PRO A 44 25.78 0.03 -1.60
C PRO A 44 25.95 -0.53 -0.17
N ASN A 45 25.25 -1.62 0.18
CA ASN A 45 25.45 -2.32 1.46
C ASN A 45 25.69 -3.84 1.29
N GLY A 46 26.25 -4.27 0.17
CA GLY A 46 26.48 -5.69 -0.13
C GLY A 46 25.54 -6.20 -1.20
N ASN A 47 25.27 -7.52 -1.17
CA ASN A 47 24.53 -8.20 -2.24
C ASN A 47 23.10 -8.58 -1.81
N PRO A 48 22.09 -8.41 -2.68
CA PRO A 48 20.72 -8.86 -2.43
C PRO A 48 20.62 -10.32 -1.99
N GLY A 49 19.73 -10.62 -1.04
CA GLY A 49 19.48 -11.97 -0.53
C GLY A 49 20.51 -12.48 0.49
N SER A 50 21.55 -11.70 0.80
CA SER A 50 22.49 -12.05 1.86
C SER A 50 21.85 -11.85 3.25
N PRO A 51 22.08 -12.73 4.23
CA PRO A 51 21.64 -12.50 5.59
C PRO A 51 22.20 -11.18 6.14
N HIS A 52 21.34 -10.41 6.82
CA HIS A 52 21.74 -9.17 7.49
C HIS A 52 22.80 -9.47 8.56
N GLY A 53 23.91 -8.74 8.55
CA GLY A 53 25.06 -9.02 9.41
C GLY A 53 26.36 -8.68 8.70
N TYR A 54 27.40 -9.51 8.83
CA TYR A 54 28.74 -9.20 8.29
C TYR A 54 28.81 -8.95 6.77
N ASN A 55 27.77 -9.30 6.02
CA ASN A 55 27.65 -9.01 4.59
C ASN A 55 27.22 -7.56 4.30
N CYS A 56 26.77 -6.82 5.31
CA CYS A 56 26.44 -5.39 5.26
C CYS A 56 27.73 -4.55 5.17
N ILE A 57 28.46 -4.68 4.07
CA ILE A 57 29.78 -4.06 3.90
C ILE A 57 29.71 -2.53 3.97
N GLY A 58 28.59 -1.94 3.55
CA GLY A 58 28.37 -0.50 3.58
C GLY A 58 28.23 0.04 5.00
N TYR A 59 27.70 -0.77 5.93
CA TYR A 59 27.62 -0.42 7.36
C TYR A 59 29.00 -0.12 7.95
N PHE A 60 30.04 -0.83 7.51
CA PHE A 60 31.40 -0.66 8.00
C PHE A 60 32.23 0.33 7.17
N MET A 61 31.76 0.72 5.99
CA MET A 61 32.44 1.65 5.11
C MET A 61 32.16 3.11 5.48
N ASP A 62 33.20 3.94 5.51
CA ASP A 62 33.08 5.40 5.60
C ASP A 62 33.01 5.99 4.18
N TYR A 63 31.78 6.18 3.70
CA TYR A 63 31.54 6.80 2.39
C TYR A 63 31.85 8.31 2.38
N LEU A 64 31.99 8.95 3.54
CA LEU A 64 32.23 10.38 3.68
C LEU A 64 33.72 10.73 3.81
N SER A 65 34.61 9.74 3.70
CA SER A 65 36.07 9.89 3.84
C SER A 65 36.66 11.04 3.00
N ALA A 66 36.18 11.23 1.77
CA ALA A 66 36.59 12.34 0.89
C ALA A 66 36.23 13.75 1.42
N LYS A 67 35.38 13.85 2.44
CA LYS A 67 34.94 15.09 3.10
C LYS A 67 35.30 15.11 4.59
N GLY A 68 36.39 14.43 4.96
CA GLY A 68 36.87 14.35 6.35
C GLY A 68 36.22 13.22 7.17
N GLY A 69 35.42 12.37 6.54
CA GLY A 69 34.82 11.18 7.15
C GLY A 69 33.57 11.45 7.98
N GLU A 70 33.00 10.38 8.51
CA GLU A 70 31.78 10.39 9.35
C GLU A 70 31.94 11.30 10.58
N SER A 71 33.17 11.48 11.07
CA SER A 71 33.46 12.34 12.22
C SER A 71 33.47 13.84 11.89
N GLN A 72 33.69 14.26 10.65
CA GLN A 72 33.83 15.68 10.29
C GLN A 72 32.80 16.21 9.26
N ALA A 73 32.03 15.35 8.61
CA ALA A 73 31.12 15.76 7.54
C ALA A 73 30.05 16.78 7.97
N VAL A 74 30.04 17.97 7.36
CA VAL A 74 29.02 19.03 7.58
C VAL A 74 28.41 19.40 6.22
N PRO A 75 27.46 18.61 5.70
CA PRO A 75 26.89 18.83 4.38
C PRO A 75 25.95 20.04 4.33
N ALA A 76 25.78 20.58 3.13
CA ALA A 76 24.67 21.43 2.71
C ALA A 76 23.74 20.70 1.73
N ASP A 77 22.50 21.16 1.59
CA ASP A 77 21.63 20.74 0.48
C ASP A 77 22.31 21.06 -0.86
N GLY A 78 22.43 20.06 -1.73
CA GLY A 78 23.12 20.16 -3.02
C GLY A 78 24.58 19.71 -3.02
N ASP A 79 25.19 19.46 -1.85
CA ASP A 79 26.56 18.95 -1.81
C ASP A 79 26.65 17.57 -2.46
N SER A 80 27.66 17.38 -3.30
CA SER A 80 27.90 16.11 -4.01
C SER A 80 28.71 15.13 -3.14
N LEU A 81 28.29 13.87 -3.16
CA LEU A 81 28.98 12.72 -2.58
C LEU A 81 29.35 11.74 -3.70
N SER A 82 30.65 11.60 -3.93
CA SER A 82 31.18 10.60 -4.87
C SER A 82 31.56 9.33 -4.11
N ALA A 83 30.77 8.26 -4.23
CA ALA A 83 31.17 6.93 -3.81
C ALA A 83 31.75 6.16 -5.00
N ALA A 84 32.86 5.44 -4.79
CA ALA A 84 33.59 4.75 -5.86
C ALA A 84 32.65 3.83 -6.68
N GLY A 85 32.64 4.00 -8.01
CA GLY A 85 31.83 3.19 -8.94
C GLY A 85 30.36 3.60 -9.11
N SER A 86 29.90 4.67 -8.44
CA SER A 86 28.51 5.17 -8.56
C SER A 86 28.45 6.57 -9.18
N LYS A 87 27.28 6.94 -9.75
CA LYS A 87 27.01 8.33 -10.11
C LYS A 87 27.07 9.20 -8.84
N PRO A 88 27.61 10.43 -8.90
CA PRO A 88 27.63 11.31 -7.73
C PRO A 88 26.22 11.46 -7.15
N LEU A 89 26.09 11.14 -5.86
CA LEU A 89 24.87 11.35 -5.09
C LEU A 89 24.84 12.79 -4.56
N ILE A 90 23.66 13.29 -4.21
CA ILE A 90 23.49 14.66 -3.72
C ILE A 90 22.88 14.59 -2.33
N TRP A 91 23.44 15.37 -1.40
CA TRP A 91 22.79 15.63 -0.12
C TRP A 91 21.52 16.43 -0.36
N ASP A 92 20.38 15.85 0.03
CA ASP A 92 19.08 16.43 -0.21
C ASP A 92 18.38 16.77 1.11
N TYR A 93 17.94 18.02 1.21
CA TYR A 93 17.01 18.44 2.25
C TYR A 93 15.65 17.72 2.14
N THR A 94 15.17 17.22 3.27
CA THR A 94 13.89 16.56 3.49
C THR A 94 13.40 16.81 4.92
N THR A 95 12.15 16.47 5.22
CA THR A 95 11.62 16.54 6.58
C THR A 95 11.06 15.20 7.03
N SER A 96 11.15 14.91 8.33
CA SER A 96 10.46 13.77 8.91
C SER A 96 8.96 14.00 8.94
N ASP A 97 8.17 12.92 8.95
CA ASP A 97 6.74 13.01 9.15
C ASP A 97 6.36 13.55 10.56
N SER A 98 5.06 13.60 10.86
CA SER A 98 4.55 14.07 12.15
C SER A 98 4.95 13.19 13.34
N ALA A 99 5.23 11.91 13.11
CA ALA A 99 5.73 10.96 14.11
C ALA A 99 7.26 11.00 14.25
N GLY A 100 7.95 11.76 13.40
CA GLY A 100 9.41 11.88 13.40
C GLY A 100 10.13 10.87 12.52
N PHE A 101 9.40 10.11 11.69
CA PHE A 101 9.97 9.08 10.84
C PHE A 101 10.49 9.67 9.52
N LEU A 102 11.71 9.30 9.16
CA LEU A 102 12.32 9.49 7.86
C LEU A 102 12.26 8.17 7.11
N ASP A 103 11.39 8.09 6.11
CA ASP A 103 11.31 6.94 5.20
C ASP A 103 12.34 7.09 4.07
N PHE A 104 13.40 6.28 4.13
CA PHE A 104 14.45 6.32 3.11
C PHE A 104 14.03 5.65 1.80
N LEU A 105 13.15 4.64 1.81
CA LEU A 105 12.61 4.04 0.58
C LEU A 105 11.87 5.09 -0.22
N THR A 106 10.93 5.79 0.41
CA THR A 106 10.12 6.82 -0.24
C THR A 106 10.95 8.06 -0.59
N ASN A 107 11.94 8.43 0.23
CA ASN A 107 12.79 9.57 -0.04
C ASN A 107 13.70 9.35 -1.25
N PHE A 108 14.31 8.16 -1.37
CA PHE A 108 15.23 7.85 -2.47
C PHE A 108 14.54 7.20 -3.68
N GLY A 109 13.35 6.63 -3.52
CA GLY A 109 12.71 5.79 -4.53
C GLY A 109 13.47 4.47 -4.72
N ALA A 110 13.95 3.91 -3.60
CA ALA A 110 14.67 2.64 -3.57
C ALA A 110 13.69 1.46 -3.43
N ASP A 111 14.11 0.28 -3.88
CA ASP A 111 13.37 -0.96 -3.63
C ASP A 111 13.62 -1.51 -2.22
N ASP A 112 12.77 -2.42 -1.78
CA ASP A 112 12.79 -3.02 -0.44
C ASP A 112 13.62 -4.30 -0.34
N ARG A 113 14.37 -4.70 -1.38
CA ARG A 113 15.09 -6.00 -1.42
C ARG A 113 16.59 -5.85 -1.56
N THR A 114 17.04 -4.70 -2.03
CA THR A 114 18.45 -4.40 -2.26
C THR A 114 19.03 -3.76 -1.01
N PRO A 115 20.10 -4.31 -0.42
CA PRO A 115 20.70 -3.77 0.77
C PRO A 115 21.41 -2.44 0.47
N TYR A 116 21.01 -1.41 1.21
CA TYR A 116 21.51 -0.04 1.05
C TYR A 116 21.99 0.59 2.36
N VAL A 117 22.76 1.67 2.24
CA VAL A 117 23.13 2.58 3.33
C VAL A 117 22.69 4.00 2.99
N ALA A 118 22.24 4.74 4.00
CA ALA A 118 21.93 6.14 3.90
C ALA A 118 22.53 6.88 5.07
N TYR A 119 22.92 8.13 4.81
CA TYR A 119 23.22 9.08 5.87
C TYR A 119 22.10 10.08 6.03
N ALA A 120 21.86 10.46 7.28
CA ALA A 120 20.99 11.57 7.65
C ALA A 120 21.73 12.53 8.58
N PHE A 121 21.73 13.80 8.25
CA PHE A 121 22.43 14.85 8.98
C PHE A 121 21.45 15.94 9.42
N SER A 122 21.57 16.35 10.69
CA SER A 122 20.88 17.51 11.23
C SER A 122 21.73 18.15 12.32
N ARG A 123 21.35 19.35 12.75
CA ARG A 123 21.88 19.97 13.97
C ARG A 123 20.73 20.22 14.92
N VAL A 124 20.98 20.01 16.21
CA VAL A 124 20.06 20.40 17.28
C VAL A 124 20.66 21.60 17.99
N ASN A 125 20.03 22.75 17.80
CA ASN A 125 20.38 23.99 18.47
C ASN A 125 19.68 24.07 19.83
N VAL A 126 20.45 24.34 20.89
CA VAL A 126 19.91 24.64 22.23
C VAL A 126 20.53 25.94 22.77
N PRO A 127 19.79 26.79 23.48
CA PRO A 127 20.31 28.07 23.94
C PRO A 127 21.32 27.94 25.09
N SER A 128 21.30 26.83 25.84
CA SER A 128 22.23 26.55 26.93
C SER A 128 22.64 25.08 26.95
N ALA A 129 23.87 24.82 27.39
CA ALA A 129 24.37 23.46 27.55
C ALA A 129 23.50 22.69 28.56
N ARG A 130 23.17 21.45 28.23
CA ARG A 130 22.24 20.62 29.02
C ARG A 130 22.38 19.14 28.71
N GLU A 131 22.08 18.32 29.70
CA GLU A 131 21.98 16.87 29.54
C GLU A 131 20.66 16.50 28.83
N ALA A 132 20.70 15.50 27.98
CA ALA A 132 19.55 15.02 27.24
C ALA A 132 19.57 13.49 27.05
N ILE A 133 18.45 12.96 26.59
CA ILE A 133 18.31 11.59 26.11
C ILE A 133 18.02 11.65 24.61
N LEU A 134 18.88 11.00 23.84
CA LEU A 134 18.66 10.74 22.41
C LEU A 134 17.95 9.40 22.27
N LYS A 135 16.72 9.41 21.79
CA LYS A 135 15.99 8.17 21.45
C LYS A 135 16.14 7.90 19.96
N VAL A 136 16.66 6.72 19.63
CA VAL A 136 16.95 6.31 18.24
C VAL A 136 16.11 5.10 17.88
N ARG A 137 15.33 5.24 16.81
CA ARG A 137 14.69 4.11 16.13
C ARG A 137 15.22 4.03 14.71
N SER A 138 15.58 2.84 14.27
CA SER A 138 15.92 2.57 12.87
C SER A 138 15.25 1.28 12.44
N ASP A 139 14.94 1.20 11.15
CA ASP A 139 14.78 -0.08 10.48
C ASP A 139 16.19 -0.56 10.10
N ASP A 140 16.56 -1.73 10.59
CA ASP A 140 17.91 -2.31 10.58
C ASP A 140 18.98 -1.49 11.35
N GLY A 141 20.25 -1.67 11.03
CA GLY A 141 21.37 -1.19 11.84
C GLY A 141 21.57 0.31 11.78
N VAL A 142 22.15 0.88 12.85
CA VAL A 142 22.38 2.33 12.96
C VAL A 142 23.68 2.68 13.66
N ARG A 143 24.38 3.69 13.13
CA ARG A 143 25.46 4.41 13.81
C ARG A 143 25.12 5.88 13.96
N ILE A 144 25.40 6.45 15.13
CA ILE A 144 25.16 7.86 15.42
C ILE A 144 26.44 8.55 15.87
N TRP A 145 26.77 9.66 15.23
CA TRP A 145 27.79 10.59 15.67
C TRP A 145 27.16 11.87 16.21
N LEU A 146 27.56 12.26 17.41
CA LEU A 146 27.21 13.54 18.02
C LEU A 146 28.48 14.39 18.12
N ASN A 147 28.46 15.57 17.49
CA ASN A 147 29.60 16.49 17.46
C ASN A 147 30.92 15.82 17.00
N GLY A 148 30.80 14.85 16.09
CA GLY A 148 31.92 14.09 15.51
C GLY A 148 32.35 12.86 16.29
N GLN A 149 31.85 12.65 17.51
CA GLN A 149 32.11 11.45 18.29
C GLN A 149 31.06 10.38 18.00
N LEU A 150 31.47 9.15 17.70
CA LEU A 150 30.56 8.00 17.62
C LEU A 150 30.02 7.71 19.02
N ILE A 151 28.71 7.87 19.22
CA ILE A 151 28.03 7.69 20.51
C ILE A 151 27.11 6.46 20.53
N HIS A 152 26.81 5.89 19.36
CA HIS A 152 25.96 4.70 19.23
C HIS A 152 26.36 3.89 18.00
N ASP A 153 26.50 2.58 18.15
CA ASP A 153 26.77 1.62 17.06
C ASP A 153 25.96 0.35 17.35
N LYS A 154 24.88 0.14 16.60
CA LYS A 154 23.98 -1.00 16.78
C LYS A 154 23.64 -1.62 15.43
N HIS A 155 24.42 -2.61 15.05
CA HIS A 155 24.21 -3.39 13.84
C HIS A 155 23.30 -4.59 14.13
N LYS A 156 21.99 -4.42 13.93
CA LYS A 156 20.97 -5.44 14.20
C LYS A 156 19.85 -5.31 13.18
N GLY A 157 19.44 -6.41 12.58
CA GLY A 157 18.19 -6.45 11.81
C GLY A 157 16.99 -6.25 12.73
N ARG A 158 16.18 -5.21 12.48
CA ARG A 158 15.07 -4.81 13.36
C ARG A 158 14.08 -3.93 12.63
N THR A 159 12.82 -3.88 13.08
CA THR A 159 11.86 -2.92 12.55
C THR A 159 11.94 -1.58 13.30
N VAL A 160 11.57 -0.49 12.63
CA VAL A 160 11.47 0.84 13.28
C VAL A 160 10.46 0.89 14.43
N THR A 161 9.51 -0.06 14.47
CA THR A 161 8.50 -0.19 15.52
C THR A 161 9.03 -0.80 16.81
N GLU A 162 10.23 -1.38 16.81
CA GLU A 162 10.88 -1.86 18.03
C GLU A 162 11.13 -0.70 19.03
N GLU A 163 11.42 -1.06 20.28
CA GLU A 163 11.77 -0.11 21.33
C GLU A 163 12.98 0.74 20.91
N ALA A 164 12.89 2.05 21.19
CA ALA A 164 13.96 2.99 20.84
C ALA A 164 15.20 2.76 21.71
N ASP A 165 16.38 2.84 21.10
CA ASP A 165 17.63 2.93 21.86
C ASP A 165 17.68 4.27 22.59
N GLN A 166 18.06 4.28 23.86
CA GLN A 166 18.14 5.50 24.67
C GLN A 166 19.59 5.79 25.05
N ILE A 167 20.16 6.85 24.47
CA ILE A 167 21.55 7.25 24.73
C ILE A 167 21.54 8.54 25.55
N ARG A 168 22.24 8.54 26.68
CA ARG A 168 22.49 9.77 27.46
C ARG A 168 23.54 10.60 26.72
N ILE A 169 23.22 11.86 26.47
CA ILE A 169 24.09 12.77 25.72
C ILE A 169 24.19 14.12 26.43
N ASP A 170 25.27 14.84 26.17
CA ASP A 170 25.48 16.21 26.61
C ASP A 170 25.42 17.14 25.41
N LEU A 171 24.46 18.06 25.42
CA LEU A 171 24.32 19.09 24.39
C LEU A 171 25.11 20.33 24.83
N ARG A 172 25.91 20.86 23.92
CA ARG A 172 26.59 22.15 24.06
C ARG A 172 25.61 23.27 23.76
N ALA A 173 25.82 24.45 24.35
CA ALA A 173 25.10 25.65 23.91
C ALA A 173 25.40 25.92 22.43
N GLY A 174 24.37 26.25 21.66
CA GLY A 174 24.44 26.38 20.20
C GLY A 174 24.15 25.07 19.48
N ASP A 175 24.74 24.91 18.30
CA ASP A 175 24.49 23.79 17.40
C ASP A 175 25.19 22.51 17.84
N ASN A 176 24.44 21.42 17.91
CA ASN A 176 24.96 20.07 18.13
C ASN A 176 24.73 19.23 16.88
N ARG A 177 25.82 18.82 16.21
CA ARG A 177 25.78 18.03 14.98
C ARG A 177 25.35 16.60 15.27
N ILE A 178 24.34 16.11 14.57
CA ILE A 178 23.91 14.71 14.56
C ILE A 178 24.10 14.18 13.14
N LEU A 179 24.96 13.18 12.99
CA LEU A 179 25.04 12.36 11.78
C LEU A 179 24.57 10.95 12.13
N ALA A 180 23.63 10.42 11.38
CA ALA A 180 23.20 9.05 11.44
C ALA A 180 23.62 8.33 10.16
N LYS A 181 24.07 7.08 10.29
CA LYS A 181 24.18 6.12 9.19
C LYS A 181 23.25 4.97 9.49
N VAL A 182 22.38 4.64 8.55
CA VAL A 182 21.42 3.54 8.67
C VAL A 182 21.62 2.61 7.49
N ASP A 183 21.81 1.32 7.79
CA ASP A 183 21.86 0.30 6.77
C ASP A 183 20.53 -0.45 6.66
N GLN A 184 20.38 -1.21 5.57
CA GLN A 184 19.20 -1.99 5.27
C GLN A 184 19.64 -3.35 4.72
N GLY A 185 18.88 -4.38 5.11
CA GLY A 185 18.95 -5.72 4.55
C GLY A 185 17.77 -6.03 3.62
N ALA A 186 16.54 -5.93 4.12
CA ALA A 186 15.30 -6.13 3.35
C ALA A 186 14.08 -5.57 4.10
N GLY A 187 13.02 -5.21 3.37
CA GLY A 187 11.80 -4.63 3.93
C GLY A 187 11.90 -3.12 4.12
N GLY A 188 11.41 -2.64 5.26
CA GLY A 188 11.38 -1.20 5.58
C GLY A 188 12.77 -0.59 5.69
N TRP A 189 12.85 0.74 5.59
CA TRP A 189 14.11 1.47 5.74
C TRP A 189 13.88 2.89 6.23
N GLY A 190 14.42 3.22 7.39
CA GLY A 190 14.24 4.57 7.91
C GLY A 190 14.82 4.84 9.28
N LEU A 191 14.61 6.07 9.74
CA LEU A 191 15.17 6.61 10.97
C LEU A 191 14.17 7.49 11.70
N ALA A 192 14.13 7.41 13.03
CA ALA A 192 13.47 8.38 13.89
C ALA A 192 14.39 8.78 15.03
N ILE A 193 14.60 10.08 15.22
CA ILE A 193 15.43 10.64 16.29
C ILE A 193 14.59 11.59 17.12
N VAL A 194 14.58 11.35 18.44
CA VAL A 194 13.92 12.18 19.44
C VAL A 194 14.96 12.71 20.43
N VAL A 195 14.89 14.01 20.73
CA VAL A 195 15.72 14.64 21.76
C VAL A 195 14.82 15.15 22.87
N VAL A 196 15.02 14.64 24.08
CA VAL A 196 14.26 15.01 25.29
C VAL A 196 15.18 15.23 26.48
N GLY A 197 14.69 15.92 27.49
CA GLY A 197 15.33 16.02 28.80
C GLY A 197 15.37 14.68 29.54
N ARG A 198 16.09 14.66 30.66
CA ARG A 198 16.15 13.47 31.56
C ARG A 198 14.81 13.08 32.16
N ASP A 199 13.87 14.03 32.22
CA ASP A 199 12.48 13.83 32.63
C ASP A 199 11.59 13.28 31.49
N GLY A 200 12.18 13.05 30.31
CA GLY A 200 11.48 12.55 29.12
C GLY A 200 10.69 13.62 28.36
N LYS A 201 10.73 14.90 28.77
CA LYS A 201 10.00 15.99 28.11
C LYS A 201 10.81 16.62 26.96
N PRO A 202 10.17 17.07 25.89
CA PRO A 202 10.84 17.79 24.81
C PRO A 202 11.41 19.13 25.31
N PHE A 203 12.43 19.63 24.62
CA PHE A 203 12.93 20.99 24.83
C PHE A 203 12.16 21.97 23.94
N PRO A 204 11.26 22.82 24.48
CA PRO A 204 10.47 23.75 23.66
C PRO A 204 11.31 24.88 23.04
N ASP A 205 12.50 25.12 23.60
CA ASP A 205 13.49 26.11 23.17
C ASP A 205 14.55 25.52 22.22
N ALA A 206 14.45 24.23 21.87
CA ALA A 206 15.36 23.58 20.94
C ALA A 206 14.81 23.62 19.50
N ALA A 207 15.72 23.69 18.54
CA ALA A 207 15.38 23.70 17.12
C ALA A 207 16.32 22.80 16.32
N SER A 208 15.79 22.15 15.27
CA SER A 208 16.62 21.58 14.22
C SER A 208 17.19 22.67 13.34
N ARG A 209 18.39 22.44 12.80
CA ARG A 209 19.03 23.32 11.82
C ARG A 209 19.73 22.55 10.72
N VAL A 210 19.52 22.97 9.48
CA VAL A 210 20.20 22.45 8.29
C VAL A 210 20.59 23.60 7.37
N ARG A 211 21.68 23.41 6.61
CA ARG A 211 22.14 24.41 5.64
C ARG A 211 21.50 24.12 4.30
N ILE A 212 20.65 25.03 3.84
CA ILE A 212 20.03 24.98 2.51
C ILE A 212 20.60 26.13 1.70
N LEU A 213 21.13 25.83 0.52
CA LEU A 213 21.60 26.88 -0.38
C LEU A 213 20.37 27.66 -0.89
N ALA A 214 20.43 28.99 -0.89
CA ALA A 214 19.33 29.85 -1.37
C ALA A 214 18.85 29.49 -2.79
N SER A 215 19.76 29.01 -3.65
CA SER A 215 19.42 28.52 -5.00
C SER A 215 18.56 27.26 -5.04
N ARG A 216 18.42 26.57 -3.90
CA ARG A 216 17.71 25.31 -3.74
C ARG A 216 16.47 25.40 -2.86
N GLU A 217 16.26 26.52 -2.15
CA GLU A 217 15.02 26.74 -1.42
C GLU A 217 13.84 26.88 -2.38
N GLY A 218 12.69 26.30 -2.03
CA GLY A 218 11.50 26.37 -2.88
C GLY A 218 11.60 25.62 -4.21
N LYS A 219 12.52 24.65 -4.36
CA LYS A 219 12.78 23.95 -5.62
C LYS A 219 12.11 22.60 -5.73
N ILE A 220 11.65 22.28 -6.95
CA ILE A 220 11.09 20.98 -7.31
C ILE A 220 12.22 20.04 -7.74
N LYS A 221 12.60 19.13 -6.85
CA LYS A 221 13.68 18.14 -7.08
C LYS A 221 13.22 17.09 -8.08
N SER A 222 12.05 16.48 -7.87
CA SER A 222 11.42 15.57 -8.82
C SER A 222 9.91 15.72 -8.82
N PHE A 223 9.30 15.39 -9.95
CA PHE A 223 7.85 15.31 -10.10
C PHE A 223 7.54 14.14 -11.03
N GLN A 224 6.80 13.18 -10.52
CA GLN A 224 6.32 12.02 -11.24
C GLN A 224 4.80 11.97 -11.21
N LEU A 225 4.20 11.44 -12.26
CA LEU A 225 2.76 11.32 -12.39
C LEU A 225 2.44 9.99 -13.06
N GLN A 226 1.41 9.31 -12.55
CA GLN A 226 0.88 8.07 -13.09
C GLN A 226 -0.64 8.11 -13.22
N LEU A 227 -1.13 7.35 -14.20
CA LEU A 227 -2.56 7.09 -14.35
C LEU A 227 -3.04 6.21 -13.20
N THR A 228 -4.31 6.36 -12.83
CA THR A 228 -5.00 5.42 -11.94
C THR A 228 -6.26 4.89 -12.64
N PRO A 229 -6.79 3.73 -12.23
CA PRO A 229 -8.05 3.22 -12.76
C PRO A 229 -9.27 3.96 -12.19
N PHE A 230 -9.06 5.01 -11.39
CA PHE A 230 -10.11 5.63 -10.60
C PHE A 230 -10.73 6.84 -11.30
N VAL A 231 -12.06 6.88 -11.26
CA VAL A 231 -12.86 8.03 -11.66
C VAL A 231 -13.84 8.33 -10.53
N ARG A 232 -13.80 9.55 -10.01
CA ARG A 232 -14.67 10.02 -8.92
C ARG A 232 -15.88 10.77 -9.45
N ASN A 233 -16.97 10.71 -8.71
CA ASN A 233 -18.10 11.62 -8.92
C ASN A 233 -17.68 13.01 -8.42
N GLY A 234 -17.78 14.02 -9.29
CA GLY A 234 -17.54 15.42 -8.94
C GLY A 234 -18.80 16.26 -9.14
N PRO A 235 -18.89 17.45 -8.52
CA PRO A 235 -20.06 18.33 -8.64
C PRO A 235 -20.30 18.80 -10.09
N GLU A 236 -19.23 18.93 -10.88
CA GLU A 236 -19.27 19.31 -12.30
C GLU A 236 -19.24 18.10 -13.25
N GLY A 237 -19.44 16.89 -12.71
CA GLY A 237 -19.35 15.63 -13.44
C GLY A 237 -18.12 14.78 -13.09
N PRO A 238 -17.93 13.64 -13.79
CA PRO A 238 -16.89 12.68 -13.45
C PRO A 238 -15.46 13.24 -13.60
N ARG A 239 -14.62 12.96 -12.61
CA ARG A 239 -13.20 13.35 -12.60
C ARG A 239 -12.30 12.12 -12.60
N GLN A 240 -11.40 12.04 -13.57
CA GLN A 240 -10.37 11.01 -13.58
C GLN A 240 -9.27 11.37 -12.58
N ILE A 241 -8.84 10.38 -11.80
CA ILE A 241 -7.83 10.58 -10.76
C ILE A 241 -6.46 10.17 -11.29
N LEU A 242 -5.48 11.03 -11.06
CA LEU A 242 -4.06 10.76 -11.29
C LEU A 242 -3.34 10.80 -9.94
N ALA A 243 -2.32 9.95 -9.79
CA ALA A 243 -1.47 9.94 -8.60
C ALA A 243 -0.09 10.48 -8.99
N GLY A 244 0.48 11.34 -8.15
CA GLY A 244 1.81 11.90 -8.36
C GLY A 244 2.68 11.82 -7.11
N LEU A 245 3.98 11.91 -7.33
CA LEU A 245 4.99 12.03 -6.27
C LEU A 245 5.83 13.27 -6.57
N VAL A 246 5.82 14.23 -5.64
CA VAL A 246 6.62 15.45 -5.71
C VAL A 246 7.69 15.39 -4.64
N ARG A 247 8.96 15.56 -5.02
CA ARG A 247 10.05 15.81 -4.07
C ARG A 247 10.47 17.25 -4.17
N SER A 248 10.49 17.96 -3.04
CA SER A 248 10.81 19.38 -3.02
C SER A 248 11.54 19.80 -1.74
N SER A 249 12.07 21.03 -1.73
CA SER A 249 12.53 21.70 -0.51
C SER A 249 11.42 22.47 0.23
N GLY A 250 10.15 22.20 -0.10
CA GLY A 250 8.97 22.87 0.42
C GLY A 250 8.50 23.96 -0.54
N LEU A 251 7.26 23.87 -0.99
CA LEU A 251 6.69 24.74 -2.03
C LEU A 251 5.46 25.48 -1.50
N GLN A 252 5.29 26.72 -1.96
CA GLN A 252 4.12 27.54 -1.67
C GLN A 252 3.23 27.65 -2.92
N ASN A 253 1.91 27.71 -2.69
CA ASN A 253 0.90 27.97 -3.73
C ASN A 253 1.04 27.07 -4.97
N VAL A 254 1.21 25.77 -4.74
CA VAL A 254 1.45 24.80 -5.81
C VAL A 254 0.18 24.59 -6.63
N VAL A 255 0.33 24.68 -7.95
CA VAL A 255 -0.73 24.42 -8.92
C VAL A 255 -0.20 23.45 -9.98
N CYS A 256 -0.96 22.39 -10.26
CA CYS A 256 -0.69 21.52 -11.39
C CYS A 256 -1.63 21.85 -12.55
N LYS A 257 -1.06 22.22 -13.70
CA LYS A 257 -1.78 22.53 -14.94
C LYS A 257 -1.57 21.41 -15.95
N ILE A 258 -2.65 20.86 -16.47
CA ILE A 258 -2.63 19.79 -17.48
C ILE A 258 -3.38 20.25 -18.72
N SER A 259 -2.69 20.26 -19.87
CA SER A 259 -3.31 20.55 -21.16
C SER A 259 -3.21 19.36 -22.11
N ARG A 260 -4.27 19.16 -22.89
CA ARG A 260 -4.35 18.12 -23.92
C ARG A 260 -5.20 18.59 -25.10
N PRO A 261 -5.03 18.01 -26.30
CA PRO A 261 -5.95 18.24 -27.41
C PRO A 261 -7.40 17.94 -27.02
N GLY A 262 -8.32 18.84 -27.39
CA GLY A 262 -9.75 18.69 -27.13
C GLY A 262 -10.24 19.22 -25.77
N TRP A 263 -9.36 19.69 -24.89
CA TRP A 263 -9.80 20.50 -23.74
C TRP A 263 -9.79 21.98 -24.13
N PRO A 264 -10.86 22.75 -23.84
CA PRO A 264 -10.94 24.16 -24.21
C PRO A 264 -9.95 25.02 -23.42
N GLN A 265 -9.63 24.61 -22.18
CA GLN A 265 -8.66 25.23 -21.29
C GLN A 265 -7.89 24.15 -20.52
N PRO A 266 -6.66 24.42 -20.06
CA PRO A 266 -5.94 23.51 -19.18
C PRO A 266 -6.73 23.22 -17.89
N ALA A 267 -6.72 21.96 -17.44
CA ALA A 267 -7.19 21.63 -16.09
C ALA A 267 -6.18 22.18 -15.08
N SER A 268 -6.63 23.03 -14.15
CA SER A 268 -5.78 23.66 -13.14
C SER A 268 -6.19 23.18 -11.75
N ILE A 269 -5.30 22.43 -11.10
CA ILE A 269 -5.55 21.82 -9.80
C ILE A 269 -4.66 22.49 -8.76
N SER A 270 -5.27 23.20 -7.81
CA SER A 270 -4.55 23.79 -6.69
C SER A 270 -4.24 22.72 -5.65
N LEU A 271 -2.97 22.61 -5.27
CA LEU A 271 -2.47 21.70 -4.24
C LEU A 271 -2.13 22.45 -2.94
N GLY A 272 -2.19 23.79 -2.94
CA GLY A 272 -1.80 24.61 -1.81
C GLY A 272 -0.31 24.48 -1.51
N ASN A 273 0.06 24.43 -0.22
CA ASN A 273 1.45 24.32 0.17
C ASN A 273 1.88 22.85 0.24
N VAL A 274 3.00 22.52 -0.39
CA VAL A 274 3.57 21.16 -0.39
C VAL A 274 4.78 21.15 0.53
N PRO A 275 4.80 20.34 1.61
CA PRO A 275 5.94 20.25 2.50
C PRO A 275 7.23 19.78 1.81
N ALA A 276 8.37 20.03 2.47
CA ALA A 276 9.66 19.53 2.00
C ALA A 276 9.76 17.99 2.11
N GLY A 277 10.56 17.40 1.24
CA GLY A 277 10.66 15.94 1.11
C GLY A 277 9.70 15.37 0.07
N PRO A 278 9.54 14.04 0.04
CA PRO A 278 8.59 13.35 -0.84
C PRO A 278 7.15 13.53 -0.36
N GLN A 279 6.25 13.90 -1.28
CA GLN A 279 4.83 14.11 -1.02
C GLN A 279 4.01 13.44 -2.11
N HIS A 280 3.09 12.56 -1.70
CA HIS A 280 2.08 12.01 -2.60
C HIS A 280 1.00 13.06 -2.86
N ILE A 281 0.65 13.24 -4.12
CA ILE A 281 -0.39 14.17 -4.56
C ILE A 281 -1.43 13.43 -5.39
N THR A 282 -2.67 13.91 -5.32
CA THR A 282 -3.79 13.38 -6.10
C THR A 282 -4.34 14.50 -6.97
N LEU A 283 -4.43 14.27 -8.29
CA LEU A 283 -4.97 15.23 -9.24
C LEU A 283 -6.30 14.72 -9.77
N ALA A 284 -7.36 15.51 -9.60
CA ALA A 284 -8.66 15.25 -10.20
C ALA A 284 -8.81 16.07 -11.48
N VAL A 285 -8.78 15.40 -12.63
CA VAL A 285 -8.89 16.04 -13.96
C VAL A 285 -10.25 15.75 -14.61
N PRO A 286 -10.72 16.56 -15.57
CA PRO A 286 -11.88 16.19 -16.39
C PRO A 286 -11.73 14.79 -16.98
N LEU A 287 -12.84 14.03 -17.06
CA LEU A 287 -12.82 12.70 -17.64
C LEU A 287 -12.30 12.73 -19.09
N VAL A 288 -11.31 11.87 -19.36
CA VAL A 288 -10.69 11.76 -20.68
C VAL A 288 -11.46 10.76 -21.53
N LEU A 289 -11.84 11.17 -22.75
CA LEU A 289 -12.66 10.37 -23.66
C LEU A 289 -11.84 9.66 -24.75
N SER A 290 -10.60 10.08 -24.97
CA SER A 290 -9.67 9.51 -25.94
C SER A 290 -8.23 9.65 -25.49
N ASP A 291 -7.39 8.68 -25.86
CA ASP A 291 -5.97 8.72 -25.56
C ASP A 291 -5.28 9.83 -26.33
N SER A 292 -4.46 10.63 -25.63
CA SER A 292 -3.68 11.69 -26.27
C SER A 292 -2.48 12.09 -25.43
N PRO A 293 -1.39 12.57 -26.03
CA PRO A 293 -0.35 13.28 -25.29
C PRO A 293 -0.93 14.47 -24.52
N ALA A 294 -0.43 14.69 -23.32
CA ALA A 294 -0.74 15.82 -22.46
C ALA A 294 0.56 16.48 -21.98
N ARG A 295 0.51 17.80 -21.86
CA ARG A 295 1.56 18.60 -21.23
C ARG A 295 1.17 18.83 -19.78
N VAL A 296 2.02 18.44 -18.85
CA VAL A 296 1.78 18.62 -17.41
C VAL A 296 2.82 19.60 -16.87
N MET A 297 2.36 20.65 -16.21
CA MET A 297 3.21 21.64 -15.56
C MET A 297 2.86 21.71 -14.07
N LEU A 298 3.83 21.47 -13.21
CA LEU A 298 3.74 21.76 -11.77
C LEU A 298 4.39 23.12 -11.52
N GLU A 299 3.64 24.08 -11.01
CA GLU A 299 4.10 25.44 -10.73
C GLU A 299 3.95 25.73 -9.25
N SER A 300 4.87 26.52 -8.72
CA SER A 300 4.85 27.12 -7.37
C SER A 300 5.34 28.56 -7.48
N ASP A 301 5.30 29.32 -6.39
CA ASP A 301 5.81 30.70 -6.39
C ASP A 301 7.30 30.80 -6.76
N SER A 302 8.08 29.76 -6.46
CA SER A 302 9.55 29.76 -6.54
C SER A 302 10.14 28.88 -7.64
N ASP A 303 9.35 27.99 -8.24
CA ASP A 303 9.84 27.02 -9.23
C ASP A 303 8.73 26.39 -10.07
N SER A 304 9.10 25.84 -11.22
CA SER A 304 8.20 25.04 -12.05
C SER A 304 8.90 23.84 -12.69
N LYS A 305 8.14 22.76 -12.92
CA LYS A 305 8.64 21.53 -13.54
C LYS A 305 7.63 20.95 -14.50
N GLU A 306 8.11 20.63 -15.69
CA GLU A 306 7.29 20.14 -16.79
C GLU A 306 7.51 18.64 -17.07
N ILE A 307 6.43 17.89 -17.26
CA ILE A 307 6.44 16.58 -17.92
C ILE A 307 5.92 16.79 -19.36
N LYS A 308 6.86 16.76 -20.32
CA LYS A 308 6.60 17.10 -21.73
C LYS A 308 5.77 16.06 -22.49
N SER A 309 5.88 14.79 -22.13
CA SER A 309 5.30 13.67 -22.89
C SER A 309 4.58 12.69 -21.97
N PHE A 310 3.48 13.13 -21.37
CA PHE A 310 2.60 12.26 -20.59
C PHE A 310 1.46 11.75 -21.48
N LEU A 311 1.37 10.43 -21.70
CA LEU A 311 0.24 9.85 -22.43
C LEU A 311 -0.95 9.71 -21.49
N LEU A 312 -1.90 10.65 -21.58
CA LEU A 312 -3.13 10.62 -20.81
C LEU A 312 -4.14 9.71 -21.52
N LYS A 313 -4.49 8.59 -20.88
CA LYS A 313 -5.38 7.58 -21.45
C LYS A 313 -6.79 7.70 -20.90
N ARG A 314 -7.76 7.31 -21.71
CA ARG A 314 -9.13 7.07 -21.27
C ARG A 314 -9.11 5.98 -20.18
N PRO A 315 -9.74 6.19 -19.02
CA PRO A 315 -9.78 5.19 -17.97
C PRO A 315 -10.72 4.05 -18.37
N ARG A 316 -10.32 2.84 -18.00
CA ARG A 316 -11.14 1.65 -18.18
C ARG A 316 -12.32 1.67 -17.20
N LYS A 317 -13.49 1.23 -17.66
CA LYS A 317 -14.73 1.23 -16.86
C LYS A 317 -14.82 -0.03 -16.01
N TRP A 318 -13.89 -0.18 -15.08
CA TRP A 318 -13.78 -1.39 -14.26
C TRP A 318 -15.06 -1.67 -13.45
N GLN A 319 -15.49 -2.93 -13.45
CA GLN A 319 -16.51 -3.47 -12.55
C GLN A 319 -15.93 -4.65 -11.78
N LEU A 320 -16.03 -4.65 -10.45
CA LEU A 320 -15.49 -5.70 -9.60
C LEU A 320 -16.62 -6.41 -8.88
N PHE A 321 -16.69 -7.73 -9.05
CA PHE A 321 -17.59 -8.65 -8.37
C PHE A 321 -16.82 -9.30 -7.22
N LEU A 322 -17.17 -8.90 -6.01
CA LEU A 322 -16.58 -9.38 -4.76
C LEU A 322 -17.39 -10.59 -4.30
N VAL A 323 -16.79 -11.77 -4.39
CA VAL A 323 -17.45 -13.05 -4.07
C VAL A 323 -17.00 -13.51 -2.70
N GLN A 324 -17.90 -13.42 -1.73
CA GLN A 324 -17.62 -13.88 -0.37
C GLN A 324 -17.99 -15.35 -0.21
N HIS A 325 -17.07 -16.13 0.35
CA HIS A 325 -17.31 -17.52 0.71
C HIS A 325 -16.49 -17.86 1.96
N THR A 326 -16.64 -19.10 2.43
CA THR A 326 -15.77 -19.69 3.44
C THR A 326 -15.04 -20.85 2.80
N HIS A 327 -13.72 -20.91 2.97
CA HIS A 327 -12.93 -22.04 2.51
C HIS A 327 -13.12 -23.21 3.48
N THR A 328 -13.58 -24.35 2.96
CA THR A 328 -14.10 -25.47 3.74
C THR A 328 -13.07 -26.58 3.89
N ASP A 329 -12.46 -26.63 5.08
CA ASP A 329 -11.57 -27.71 5.49
C ASP A 329 -12.11 -28.45 6.71
N ILE A 330 -12.66 -29.63 6.48
CA ILE A 330 -13.19 -30.47 7.54
C ILE A 330 -12.06 -31.31 8.15
N GLY A 331 -11.68 -31.00 9.40
CA GLY A 331 -10.58 -31.70 10.08
C GLY A 331 -9.23 -30.99 10.05
N TYR A 332 -9.14 -29.79 9.46
CA TYR A 332 -7.92 -28.97 9.51
C TYR A 332 -7.90 -28.04 10.72
N THR A 333 -8.86 -27.11 10.80
CA THR A 333 -8.93 -26.13 11.90
C THR A 333 -9.61 -26.72 13.14
N LYS A 334 -10.60 -27.60 12.96
CA LYS A 334 -11.39 -28.28 14.03
C LYS A 334 -11.92 -29.64 13.55
N SER A 335 -12.51 -30.40 14.47
CA SER A 335 -13.16 -31.68 14.14
C SER A 335 -14.35 -31.50 13.17
N GLN A 336 -14.76 -32.57 12.48
CA GLN A 336 -15.87 -32.51 11.52
C GLN A 336 -17.20 -32.12 12.18
N GLU A 337 -17.42 -32.58 13.42
CA GLU A 337 -18.61 -32.30 14.22
C GLU A 337 -18.66 -30.84 14.65
N GLU A 338 -17.53 -30.32 15.13
CA GLU A 338 -17.40 -28.90 15.51
C GLU A 338 -17.57 -28.00 14.29
N MET A 339 -16.94 -28.37 13.17
CA MET A 339 -17.08 -27.63 11.92
C MET A 339 -18.52 -27.61 11.44
N LEU A 340 -19.23 -28.74 11.45
CA LEU A 340 -20.62 -28.78 11.01
C LEU A 340 -21.51 -27.83 11.83
N ALA A 341 -21.30 -27.75 13.14
CA ALA A 341 -22.02 -26.80 14.00
C ALA A 341 -21.67 -25.34 13.68
N GLU A 342 -20.46 -25.06 13.21
CA GLU A 342 -20.05 -23.73 12.72
C GLU A 342 -20.72 -23.37 11.40
N TYR A 343 -20.71 -24.28 10.43
CA TYR A 343 -21.35 -24.07 9.15
C TYR A 343 -22.85 -23.80 9.26
N PHE A 344 -23.55 -24.41 10.22
CA PHE A 344 -24.95 -24.06 10.50
C PHE A 344 -25.09 -22.61 10.93
N ARG A 345 -24.27 -22.18 11.90
CA ARG A 345 -24.25 -20.80 12.37
C ARG A 345 -23.85 -19.83 11.26
N TYR A 346 -22.92 -20.20 10.40
CA TYR A 346 -22.47 -19.35 9.29
C TYR A 346 -23.58 -19.11 8.27
N ILE A 347 -24.34 -20.16 7.91
CA ILE A 347 -25.51 -19.99 7.04
C ILE A 347 -26.57 -19.13 7.75
N ASP A 348 -26.84 -19.35 9.04
CA ASP A 348 -27.76 -18.48 9.80
C ASP A 348 -27.30 -17.01 9.80
N TYR A 349 -26.01 -16.73 10.04
CA TYR A 349 -25.45 -15.38 10.00
C TYR A 349 -25.55 -14.76 8.61
N ALA A 350 -25.29 -15.52 7.55
CA ALA A 350 -25.46 -15.06 6.17
C ALA A 350 -26.91 -14.65 5.88
N LEU A 351 -27.90 -15.39 6.42
CA LEU A 351 -29.31 -15.01 6.32
C LEU A 351 -29.61 -13.72 7.09
N ASP A 352 -29.10 -13.58 8.32
CA ASP A 352 -29.30 -12.37 9.12
C ASP A 352 -28.62 -11.15 8.45
N TYR A 353 -27.49 -11.33 7.80
CA TYR A 353 -26.80 -10.28 7.03
C TYR A 353 -27.54 -9.92 5.75
N CYS A 354 -28.20 -10.89 5.09
CA CYS A 354 -29.13 -10.60 4.01
C CYS A 354 -30.26 -9.69 4.49
N ASP A 355 -30.92 -10.06 5.60
CA ASP A 355 -32.02 -9.31 6.19
C ASP A 355 -31.60 -7.88 6.57
N ARG A 356 -30.44 -7.73 7.23
CA ARG A 356 -29.90 -6.42 7.65
C ARG A 356 -29.59 -5.47 6.49
N THR A 357 -29.37 -6.00 5.30
CA THR A 357 -28.99 -5.22 4.11
C THR A 357 -30.07 -5.18 3.04
N ASP A 358 -31.30 -5.61 3.32
CA ASP A 358 -32.39 -5.60 2.34
C ASP A 358 -32.67 -4.20 1.74
N ALA A 359 -32.49 -3.16 2.55
CA ALA A 359 -32.68 -1.76 2.16
C ALA A 359 -31.43 -1.10 1.54
N TYR A 360 -30.31 -1.82 1.41
CA TYR A 360 -29.09 -1.26 0.83
C TYR A 360 -29.23 -1.11 -0.71
N PRO A 361 -28.43 -0.24 -1.33
CA PRO A 361 -28.22 -0.27 -2.77
C PRO A 361 -27.86 -1.69 -3.24
N ASP A 362 -28.33 -2.07 -4.43
CA ASP A 362 -28.30 -3.47 -4.86
C ASP A 362 -26.88 -4.07 -4.96
N ASP A 363 -25.89 -3.25 -5.30
CA ASP A 363 -24.47 -3.59 -5.33
C ASP A 363 -23.83 -3.78 -3.95
N ALA A 364 -24.37 -3.15 -2.91
CA ALA A 364 -23.90 -3.20 -1.53
C ALA A 364 -24.67 -4.19 -0.64
N LYS A 365 -25.72 -4.81 -1.16
CA LYS A 365 -26.46 -5.90 -0.53
C LYS A 365 -25.52 -7.09 -0.24
N PHE A 366 -25.53 -7.60 0.99
CA PHE A 366 -24.74 -8.78 1.39
C PHE A 366 -25.04 -10.00 0.49
N ARG A 367 -24.03 -10.60 -0.12
CA ARG A 367 -24.16 -11.85 -0.89
C ARG A 367 -23.15 -12.87 -0.43
N TRP A 368 -23.53 -14.14 -0.46
CA TRP A 368 -22.71 -15.24 0.04
C TRP A 368 -22.77 -16.46 -0.86
N THR A 369 -21.61 -17.05 -1.15
CA THR A 369 -21.51 -18.31 -1.86
C THR A 369 -21.13 -19.41 -0.87
N CYS A 370 -22.00 -20.40 -0.72
CA CYS A 370 -21.66 -21.64 -0.03
C CYS A 370 -20.69 -22.43 -0.93
N GLU A 371 -19.40 -22.42 -0.60
CA GLU A 371 -18.32 -23.07 -1.38
C GLU A 371 -18.57 -24.56 -1.61
N THR A 372 -19.22 -25.23 -0.66
CA THR A 372 -19.45 -26.67 -0.70
C THR A 372 -20.92 -27.02 -0.44
N SER A 373 -21.38 -28.11 -1.07
CA SER A 373 -22.72 -28.67 -0.90
C SER A 373 -22.89 -29.46 0.40
N TRP A 374 -21.79 -29.89 1.05
CA TRP A 374 -21.86 -30.65 2.31
C TRP A 374 -22.61 -29.89 3.39
N ALA A 375 -22.16 -28.67 3.72
CA ALA A 375 -22.79 -27.83 4.74
C ALA A 375 -24.28 -27.58 4.45
N VAL A 376 -24.61 -27.29 3.18
CA VAL A 376 -25.99 -27.02 2.76
C VAL A 376 -26.87 -28.26 2.85
N ARG A 377 -26.37 -29.43 2.43
CA ARG A 377 -27.09 -30.71 2.56
C ARG A 377 -27.43 -30.98 4.02
N GLU A 378 -26.44 -30.89 4.91
CA GLU A 378 -26.65 -31.15 6.32
C GLU A 378 -27.58 -30.10 6.97
N TYR A 379 -27.52 -28.84 6.52
CA TYR A 379 -28.38 -27.75 6.98
C TYR A 379 -29.85 -28.03 6.63
N LEU A 380 -30.14 -28.41 5.38
CA LEU A 380 -31.50 -28.72 4.94
C LEU A 380 -32.13 -29.91 5.69
N LEU A 381 -31.31 -30.87 6.14
CA LEU A 381 -31.78 -32.05 6.87
C LEU A 381 -32.07 -31.78 8.36
N ARG A 382 -31.40 -30.80 8.97
CA ARG A 382 -31.39 -30.63 10.44
C ARG A 382 -31.94 -29.29 10.94
N ARG A 383 -31.93 -28.25 10.11
CA ARG A 383 -32.39 -26.93 10.54
C ARG A 383 -33.92 -26.84 10.47
N PRO A 384 -34.56 -26.07 11.38
CA PRO A 384 -36.01 -25.91 11.38
C PRO A 384 -36.54 -25.38 10.04
N VAL A 385 -37.76 -25.80 9.66
CA VAL A 385 -38.43 -25.42 8.41
C VAL A 385 -38.40 -23.90 8.15
N PRO A 386 -38.65 -23.00 9.14
CA PRO A 386 -38.56 -21.55 8.90
C PRO A 386 -37.16 -21.07 8.46
N GLN A 387 -36.09 -21.67 8.98
CA GLN A 387 -34.72 -21.33 8.58
C GLN A 387 -34.38 -21.86 7.20
N VAL A 388 -34.88 -23.05 6.84
CA VAL A 388 -34.76 -23.62 5.50
C VAL A 388 -35.51 -22.77 4.46
N ASP A 389 -36.70 -22.28 4.79
CA ASP A 389 -37.48 -21.42 3.90
C ASP A 389 -36.84 -20.04 3.72
N ARG A 390 -36.23 -19.48 4.77
CA ARG A 390 -35.38 -18.28 4.66
C ARG A 390 -34.22 -18.50 3.69
N LEU A 391 -33.50 -19.62 3.81
CA LEU A 391 -32.42 -19.98 2.88
C LEU A 391 -32.93 -20.09 1.44
N ARG A 392 -34.03 -20.81 1.19
CA ARG A 392 -34.65 -20.92 -0.14
C ARG A 392 -35.07 -19.58 -0.71
N LYS A 393 -35.57 -18.65 0.13
CA LYS A 393 -35.89 -17.28 -0.29
C LYS A 393 -34.62 -16.55 -0.75
N ARG A 394 -33.56 -16.53 0.07
CA ARG A 394 -32.31 -15.82 -0.27
C ARG A 394 -31.58 -16.43 -1.48
N ILE A 395 -31.73 -17.73 -1.72
CA ILE A 395 -31.26 -18.38 -2.95
C ILE A 395 -32.03 -17.88 -4.18
N ARG A 396 -33.37 -17.82 -4.12
CA ARG A 396 -34.19 -17.32 -5.25
C ARG A 396 -33.92 -15.86 -5.59
N GLU A 397 -33.56 -15.05 -4.60
CA GLU A 397 -33.16 -13.65 -4.79
C GLU A 397 -31.76 -13.48 -5.37
N GLY A 398 -30.98 -14.56 -5.51
CA GLY A 398 -29.56 -14.49 -5.90
C GLY A 398 -28.65 -13.89 -4.82
N ARG A 399 -29.13 -13.83 -3.57
CA ARG A 399 -28.36 -13.34 -2.41
C ARG A 399 -27.48 -14.43 -1.81
N ILE A 400 -27.89 -15.69 -1.94
CA ILE A 400 -27.10 -16.86 -1.55
C ILE A 400 -26.97 -17.79 -2.75
N GLU A 401 -25.77 -18.30 -3.00
CA GLU A 401 -25.52 -19.36 -3.99
C GLU A 401 -25.06 -20.65 -3.31
N VAL A 402 -25.52 -21.79 -3.84
CA VAL A 402 -25.07 -23.13 -3.46
C VAL A 402 -24.28 -23.74 -4.62
N THR A 403 -23.03 -24.11 -4.38
CA THR A 403 -22.17 -24.71 -5.42
C THR A 403 -22.22 -26.25 -5.37
N GLY A 404 -21.70 -26.89 -6.42
CA GLY A 404 -21.86 -28.32 -6.66
C GLY A 404 -20.87 -29.27 -5.98
N MET A 405 -19.69 -28.80 -5.57
CA MET A 405 -18.68 -29.68 -4.97
C MET A 405 -19.13 -30.14 -3.59
N LEU A 406 -18.99 -31.42 -3.22
CA LEU A 406 -19.27 -31.86 -1.85
C LEU A 406 -18.28 -31.26 -0.87
N LEU A 407 -17.01 -31.35 -1.23
CA LEU A 407 -15.82 -30.78 -0.60
C LEU A 407 -14.82 -30.51 -1.73
N ASN A 408 -13.78 -29.73 -1.46
CA ASN A 408 -12.66 -29.59 -2.39
C ASN A 408 -11.90 -30.93 -2.46
N MET A 409 -11.72 -31.48 -3.66
CA MET A 409 -11.13 -32.83 -3.83
C MET A 409 -9.94 -32.82 -4.77
N SER A 410 -8.87 -33.51 -4.37
CA SER A 410 -7.70 -33.77 -5.23
C SER A 410 -7.97 -34.88 -6.24
N GLU A 411 -7.10 -34.96 -7.24
CA GLU A 411 -7.06 -36.00 -8.27
C GLU A 411 -6.75 -37.42 -7.72
N LEU A 412 -6.46 -37.55 -6.42
CA LEU A 412 -6.33 -38.86 -5.76
C LEU A 412 -7.69 -39.54 -5.55
N ALA A 413 -8.79 -38.78 -5.57
CA ALA A 413 -10.13 -39.34 -5.48
C ALA A 413 -10.44 -40.20 -6.71
N SER A 414 -10.94 -41.41 -6.51
CA SER A 414 -11.36 -42.27 -7.62
C SER A 414 -12.56 -41.67 -8.36
N GLU A 415 -12.75 -42.05 -9.62
CA GLU A 415 -13.91 -41.65 -10.43
C GLU A 415 -15.25 -41.92 -9.71
N ASN A 416 -15.38 -43.09 -9.07
CA ASN A 416 -16.56 -43.45 -8.29
C ASN A 416 -16.76 -42.53 -7.08
N ALA A 417 -15.68 -42.13 -6.41
CA ALA A 417 -15.75 -41.19 -5.28
C ALA A 417 -16.18 -39.79 -5.76
N ILE A 418 -15.63 -39.31 -6.89
CA ILE A 418 -16.03 -38.03 -7.50
C ILE A 418 -17.51 -38.09 -7.89
N ALA A 419 -17.96 -39.11 -8.61
CA ALA A 419 -19.35 -39.25 -9.02
C ALA A 419 -20.31 -39.34 -7.82
N ALA A 420 -19.95 -40.09 -6.77
CA ALA A 420 -20.74 -40.19 -5.55
C ALA A 420 -20.81 -38.85 -4.80
N SER A 421 -19.72 -38.07 -4.80
CA SER A 421 -19.67 -36.77 -4.12
C SER A 421 -20.69 -35.78 -4.69
N LEU A 422 -21.01 -35.86 -5.99
CA LEU A 422 -21.95 -34.94 -6.66
C LEU A 422 -23.43 -35.30 -6.45
N GLN A 423 -23.75 -36.39 -5.74
CA GLN A 423 -25.13 -36.78 -5.47
C GLN A 423 -26.02 -35.70 -4.83
N PRO A 424 -25.54 -34.82 -3.92
CA PRO A 424 -26.36 -33.76 -3.33
C PRO A 424 -26.99 -32.82 -4.37
N ILE A 425 -26.35 -32.64 -5.54
CA ILE A 425 -26.88 -31.81 -6.63
C ILE A 425 -28.26 -32.28 -7.07
N ARG A 426 -28.47 -33.61 -7.13
CA ARG A 426 -29.76 -34.19 -7.53
C ARG A 426 -30.87 -33.82 -6.54
N GLU A 427 -30.55 -33.86 -5.24
CA GLU A 427 -31.51 -33.50 -4.20
C GLU A 427 -31.79 -32.00 -4.19
N PHE A 428 -30.77 -31.16 -4.34
CA PHE A 428 -30.95 -29.71 -4.45
C PHE A 428 -31.86 -29.35 -5.63
N LYS A 429 -31.68 -30.00 -6.78
CA LYS A 429 -32.58 -29.84 -7.93
C LYS A 429 -34.04 -30.22 -7.62
N ARG A 430 -34.27 -31.34 -6.90
CA ARG A 430 -35.63 -31.74 -6.47
C ARG A 430 -36.26 -30.72 -5.53
N LEU A 431 -35.45 -30.07 -4.71
CA LEU A 431 -35.87 -29.01 -3.80
C LEU A 431 -35.95 -27.61 -4.45
N GLY A 432 -35.76 -27.52 -5.77
CA GLY A 432 -35.80 -26.26 -6.52
C GLY A 432 -34.61 -25.33 -6.26
N ILE A 433 -33.51 -25.84 -5.70
CA ILE A 433 -32.26 -25.10 -5.48
C ILE A 433 -31.39 -25.26 -6.73
N PRO A 434 -31.13 -24.18 -7.49
CA PRO A 434 -30.29 -24.26 -8.68
C PRO A 434 -28.82 -24.41 -8.29
N VAL A 435 -28.16 -25.40 -8.88
CA VAL A 435 -26.71 -25.62 -8.74
C VAL A 435 -26.10 -25.61 -10.13
N VAL A 436 -25.57 -24.45 -10.52
CA VAL A 436 -24.99 -24.23 -11.86
C VAL A 436 -23.49 -23.93 -11.80
N THR A 437 -22.93 -23.79 -10.60
CA THR A 437 -21.52 -23.48 -10.36
C THR A 437 -20.92 -24.54 -9.45
N ALA A 438 -19.71 -24.99 -9.75
CA ALA A 438 -18.82 -25.68 -8.83
C ALA A 438 -17.72 -24.71 -8.39
N MET A 439 -17.31 -24.78 -7.13
CA MET A 439 -16.19 -24.02 -6.59
C MET A 439 -15.14 -25.00 -6.06
N GLN A 440 -13.90 -24.85 -6.50
CA GLN A 440 -12.78 -25.70 -6.11
C GLN A 440 -11.57 -24.82 -5.76
N ASN A 441 -11.45 -24.50 -4.48
CA ASN A 441 -10.39 -23.65 -3.94
C ASN A 441 -9.33 -24.49 -3.22
N ASP A 442 -8.15 -23.89 -3.04
CA ASP A 442 -6.97 -24.41 -2.32
C ASP A 442 -6.27 -25.64 -2.92
N VAL A 443 -7.03 -26.49 -3.62
CA VAL A 443 -6.52 -27.68 -4.30
C VAL A 443 -5.77 -27.30 -5.58
N ASN A 444 -4.65 -27.98 -5.83
CA ASN A 444 -3.69 -27.67 -6.89
C ASN A 444 -4.16 -28.00 -8.32
N GLY A 445 -5.39 -28.47 -8.50
CA GLY A 445 -5.93 -28.86 -9.80
C GLY A 445 -7.34 -29.46 -9.70
N ALA A 446 -7.91 -29.78 -10.85
CA ALA A 446 -9.20 -30.46 -10.98
C ALA A 446 -9.04 -31.66 -11.94
N ALA A 447 -9.58 -32.81 -11.57
CA ALA A 447 -9.50 -34.03 -12.39
C ALA A 447 -10.21 -33.84 -13.74
N TRP A 448 -9.63 -34.33 -14.84
CA TRP A 448 -10.18 -34.09 -16.20
C TRP A 448 -11.63 -34.58 -16.37
N ALA A 449 -11.97 -35.72 -15.75
CA ALA A 449 -13.33 -36.28 -15.77
C ALA A 449 -14.37 -35.36 -15.08
N LEU A 450 -13.94 -34.40 -14.26
CA LEU A 450 -14.84 -33.50 -13.54
C LEU A 450 -15.69 -32.66 -14.51
N THR A 451 -15.16 -32.28 -15.67
CA THR A 451 -15.93 -31.60 -16.73
C THR A 451 -17.15 -32.41 -17.16
N ASP A 452 -16.99 -33.72 -17.35
CA ASP A 452 -18.09 -34.60 -17.75
C ASP A 452 -19.12 -34.73 -16.63
N TYR A 453 -18.68 -35.02 -15.42
CA TYR A 453 -19.56 -35.24 -14.29
C TYR A 453 -20.31 -33.97 -13.87
N LEU A 454 -19.64 -32.82 -13.84
CA LEU A 454 -20.27 -31.53 -13.58
C LEU A 454 -21.28 -31.19 -14.67
N GLY A 455 -20.89 -31.33 -15.94
CA GLY A 455 -21.77 -31.08 -17.08
C GLY A 455 -23.04 -31.94 -17.02
N ASP A 456 -22.91 -33.24 -16.78
CA ASP A 456 -24.04 -34.18 -16.65
C ASP A 456 -24.90 -33.89 -15.41
N ALA A 457 -24.28 -33.38 -14.34
CA ALA A 457 -24.99 -32.88 -13.18
C ALA A 457 -25.65 -31.51 -13.41
N GLY A 458 -25.52 -30.91 -14.59
CA GLY A 458 -26.10 -29.62 -14.98
C GLY A 458 -25.37 -28.39 -14.43
N VAL A 459 -24.14 -28.57 -13.96
CA VAL A 459 -23.22 -27.48 -13.62
C VAL A 459 -22.63 -26.92 -14.91
N ARG A 460 -22.67 -25.60 -15.06
CA ARG A 460 -22.19 -24.85 -16.24
C ARG A 460 -20.84 -24.19 -16.00
N TYR A 461 -20.55 -23.88 -14.75
CA TYR A 461 -19.40 -23.08 -14.34
C TYR A 461 -18.53 -23.81 -13.32
N LEU A 462 -17.21 -23.67 -13.45
CA LEU A 462 -16.25 -24.03 -12.42
C LEU A 462 -15.45 -22.78 -12.05
N THR A 463 -15.43 -22.37 -10.78
CA THR A 463 -14.54 -21.32 -10.29
C THR A 463 -13.48 -21.91 -9.36
N MET A 464 -12.25 -21.41 -9.47
CA MET A 464 -11.10 -21.91 -8.72
C MET A 464 -10.26 -20.77 -8.16
N GLY A 465 -9.78 -20.91 -6.94
CA GLY A 465 -8.74 -20.10 -6.31
C GLY A 465 -7.63 -21.03 -5.80
N ILE A 466 -6.51 -21.08 -6.50
CA ILE A 466 -5.44 -22.05 -6.21
C ILE A 466 -4.50 -21.51 -5.13
N ASN A 467 -4.14 -22.34 -4.16
CA ASN A 467 -3.07 -22.06 -3.21
C ASN A 467 -1.71 -22.44 -3.80
N ARG A 468 -0.76 -21.51 -3.75
CA ARG A 468 0.55 -21.62 -4.40
C ARG A 468 1.63 -22.23 -3.52
N THR A 469 1.33 -22.55 -2.26
CA THR A 469 2.32 -23.03 -1.29
C THR A 469 3.09 -24.26 -1.81
N ARG A 470 2.44 -25.13 -2.61
CA ARG A 470 3.03 -26.32 -3.23
C ARG A 470 2.64 -26.52 -4.70
N SER A 471 2.19 -25.48 -5.39
CA SER A 471 1.68 -25.58 -6.77
C SER A 471 2.30 -24.57 -7.72
N ILE A 472 2.26 -24.91 -9.00
CA ILE A 472 2.62 -24.02 -10.09
C ILE A 472 1.34 -23.39 -10.62
N LEU A 473 1.34 -22.07 -10.77
CA LEU A 473 0.20 -21.37 -11.38
C LEU A 473 0.12 -21.67 -12.89
N PRO A 474 -1.03 -22.12 -13.41
CA PRO A 474 -1.16 -22.42 -14.84
C PRO A 474 -1.26 -21.18 -15.74
N PHE A 475 -1.52 -20.01 -15.15
CA PHE A 475 -1.71 -18.73 -15.85
C PHE A 475 -1.02 -17.61 -15.05
N ASP A 476 -0.65 -16.51 -15.68
CA ASP A 476 -0.06 -15.36 -14.97
C ASP A 476 -1.12 -14.36 -14.46
N ARG A 477 -2.38 -14.54 -14.85
CA ARG A 477 -3.55 -13.68 -14.54
C ARG A 477 -4.84 -14.48 -14.37
N PRO A 478 -5.90 -13.92 -13.76
CA PRO A 478 -7.23 -14.50 -13.78
C PRO A 478 -7.67 -14.78 -15.21
N THR A 479 -8.19 -16.00 -15.45
CA THR A 479 -8.43 -16.49 -16.81
C THR A 479 -9.74 -17.27 -16.86
N VAL A 480 -10.63 -16.86 -17.76
CA VAL A 480 -11.85 -17.58 -18.12
C VAL A 480 -11.58 -18.36 -19.40
N PHE A 481 -11.94 -19.65 -19.43
CA PHE A 481 -11.74 -20.52 -20.59
C PHE A 481 -12.81 -21.60 -20.65
N TRP A 482 -13.06 -22.12 -21.86
CA TRP A 482 -13.81 -23.36 -22.02
C TRP A 482 -12.92 -24.53 -21.64
N TRP A 483 -13.31 -25.29 -20.61
CA TRP A 483 -12.63 -26.52 -20.25
C TRP A 483 -13.34 -27.69 -20.90
N GLU A 484 -12.67 -28.32 -21.87
CA GLU A 484 -13.19 -29.43 -22.65
C GLU A 484 -12.58 -30.77 -22.17
N SER A 485 -13.44 -31.78 -21.98
CA SER A 485 -13.02 -33.14 -21.67
C SER A 485 -12.68 -33.93 -22.93
N PRO A 486 -12.03 -35.12 -22.84
CA PRO A 486 -11.83 -35.99 -24.00
C PRO A 486 -13.14 -36.49 -24.63
N SER A 487 -14.27 -36.39 -23.92
CA SER A 487 -15.60 -36.70 -24.46
C SER A 487 -16.16 -35.59 -25.36
N GLY A 488 -15.51 -34.42 -25.43
CA GLY A 488 -15.96 -33.23 -26.14
C GLY A 488 -16.98 -32.38 -25.37
N LYS A 489 -17.35 -32.80 -24.14
CA LYS A 489 -18.17 -31.95 -23.26
C LYS A 489 -17.35 -30.79 -22.73
N ARG A 490 -18.00 -29.66 -22.51
CA ARG A 490 -17.36 -28.45 -22.01
C ARG A 490 -18.16 -27.77 -20.91
N ILE A 491 -17.45 -27.22 -19.94
CA ILE A 491 -17.96 -26.23 -18.98
C ILE A 491 -17.10 -24.97 -19.04
N MET A 492 -17.62 -23.85 -18.56
CA MET A 492 -16.83 -22.63 -18.48
C MET A 492 -16.07 -22.62 -17.15
N ALA A 493 -14.74 -22.60 -17.22
CA ALA A 493 -13.88 -22.53 -16.06
C ALA A 493 -13.34 -21.12 -15.89
N PHE A 494 -13.38 -20.62 -14.65
CA PHE A 494 -12.74 -19.38 -14.24
C PHE A 494 -11.68 -19.69 -13.18
N ARG A 495 -10.42 -19.58 -13.59
CA ARG A 495 -9.30 -19.56 -12.67
C ARG A 495 -9.14 -18.13 -12.19
N ALA A 496 -9.57 -17.85 -10.95
CA ALA A 496 -9.45 -16.55 -10.32
C ALA A 496 -8.01 -16.30 -9.81
N ASP A 497 -7.83 -15.22 -9.06
CA ASP A 497 -6.69 -15.08 -8.16
C ASP A 497 -6.82 -16.03 -6.96
N HIS A 498 -6.04 -15.82 -5.90
CA HIS A 498 -6.18 -16.58 -4.67
C HIS A 498 -7.58 -16.35 -4.06
N TYR A 499 -8.14 -17.34 -3.36
CA TYR A 499 -9.47 -17.26 -2.75
C TYR A 499 -9.58 -16.23 -1.60
N MET A 500 -8.47 -15.57 -1.25
CA MET A 500 -8.38 -14.49 -0.26
C MET A 500 -7.89 -13.16 -0.87
N THR A 501 -7.82 -13.05 -2.19
CA THR A 501 -7.17 -11.89 -2.83
C THR A 501 -7.84 -10.57 -2.48
N ALA A 502 -9.16 -10.52 -2.36
CA ALA A 502 -9.85 -9.27 -2.04
C ALA A 502 -9.66 -8.84 -0.58
N ASP A 503 -9.27 -9.73 0.34
CA ASP A 503 -8.99 -9.38 1.74
C ASP A 503 -7.80 -8.38 1.85
N ALA A 504 -6.92 -8.32 0.85
CA ALA A 504 -5.81 -7.37 0.79
C ALA A 504 -6.27 -5.89 0.67
N PHE A 505 -7.44 -5.65 0.08
CA PHE A 505 -8.05 -4.31 -0.05
C PHE A 505 -9.41 -4.20 0.65
N LEU A 506 -9.85 -5.26 1.34
CA LEU A 506 -10.99 -5.31 2.26
C LEU A 506 -10.51 -5.79 3.64
N PRO A 507 -9.72 -4.97 4.37
CA PRO A 507 -9.11 -5.40 5.61
C PRO A 507 -10.16 -5.81 6.65
N ALA A 508 -9.98 -7.01 7.20
CA ALA A 508 -10.82 -7.56 8.25
C ALA A 508 -10.88 -6.62 9.46
N GLY A 509 -12.06 -6.45 10.05
CA GLY A 509 -12.23 -5.65 11.26
C GLY A 509 -12.05 -4.13 11.10
N SER A 510 -11.92 -3.61 9.87
CA SER A 510 -11.90 -2.18 9.57
C SER A 510 -13.19 -1.76 8.86
N PRO A 511 -14.26 -1.36 9.57
CA PRO A 511 -15.53 -1.03 8.96
C PRO A 511 -15.41 0.12 7.94
N GLY A 512 -15.94 -0.09 6.73
CA GLY A 512 -16.20 0.99 5.77
C GLY A 512 -14.98 1.56 5.02
N ALA A 513 -13.85 0.84 4.94
CA ALA A 513 -12.69 1.27 4.17
C ALA A 513 -12.28 0.23 3.11
N ILE A 514 -12.17 0.68 1.86
CA ILE A 514 -11.46 -0.02 0.80
C ILE A 514 -10.03 0.50 0.79
N GLY A 515 -9.04 -0.39 0.75
CA GLY A 515 -7.64 -0.01 0.53
C GLY A 515 -7.44 0.55 -0.88
N GLU A 516 -7.51 1.88 -1.04
CA GLU A 516 -7.40 2.56 -2.34
C GLU A 516 -6.11 2.20 -3.09
N GLU A 517 -4.99 2.15 -2.37
CA GLU A 517 -3.69 1.78 -2.94
C GLU A 517 -3.67 0.33 -3.40
N GLN A 518 -4.08 -0.60 -2.54
CA GLN A 518 -4.07 -2.03 -2.86
C GLN A 518 -5.03 -2.34 -4.03
N LEU A 519 -6.19 -1.70 -4.08
CA LEU A 519 -7.13 -1.84 -5.19
C LEU A 519 -6.58 -1.21 -6.49
N ARG A 520 -5.95 -0.02 -6.41
CA ARG A 520 -5.31 0.62 -7.57
C ARG A 520 -4.26 -0.32 -8.15
N ASP A 521 -3.38 -0.84 -7.31
CA ASP A 521 -2.25 -1.66 -7.72
C ASP A 521 -2.73 -3.01 -8.30
N TYR A 522 -3.76 -3.60 -7.70
CA TYR A 522 -4.42 -4.80 -8.24
C TYR A 522 -4.92 -4.59 -9.68
N LEU A 523 -5.68 -3.53 -9.92
CA LEU A 523 -6.24 -3.23 -11.24
C LEU A 523 -5.18 -2.82 -12.26
N MET A 524 -4.18 -2.03 -11.85
CA MET A 524 -3.05 -1.68 -12.72
C MET A 524 -2.25 -2.92 -13.14
N ASN A 525 -2.01 -3.86 -12.23
CA ASN A 525 -1.36 -5.13 -12.53
C ASN A 525 -2.20 -6.00 -13.50
N LEU A 526 -3.53 -5.97 -13.42
CA LEU A 526 -4.38 -6.62 -14.43
C LEU A 526 -4.25 -5.96 -15.81
N GLU A 527 -4.17 -4.64 -15.88
CA GLU A 527 -3.93 -3.91 -17.13
C GLU A 527 -2.55 -4.23 -17.74
N GLU A 528 -1.50 -4.25 -16.91
CA GLU A 528 -0.14 -4.62 -17.31
C GLU A 528 -0.11 -6.04 -17.89
N LYS A 529 -0.79 -6.97 -17.24
CA LYS A 529 -1.00 -8.34 -17.70
C LYS A 529 -1.99 -8.46 -18.85
N LYS A 530 -2.49 -7.34 -19.40
CA LYS A 530 -3.42 -7.27 -20.53
C LYS A 530 -4.73 -8.03 -20.33
N TYR A 531 -5.27 -8.05 -19.11
CA TYR A 531 -6.52 -8.74 -18.79
C TYR A 531 -7.65 -8.25 -19.71
N PRO A 532 -8.36 -9.15 -20.42
CA PRO A 532 -9.16 -8.77 -21.58
C PRO A 532 -10.53 -8.18 -21.24
N PHE A 533 -11.04 -8.32 -20.01
CA PHE A 533 -12.41 -7.91 -19.65
C PHE A 533 -12.45 -6.68 -18.74
N ASP A 534 -13.45 -5.82 -18.94
CA ASP A 534 -13.68 -4.65 -18.08
C ASP A 534 -14.29 -5.03 -16.72
N CYS A 535 -14.61 -6.32 -16.52
CA CYS A 535 -15.13 -6.87 -15.28
C CYS A 535 -14.21 -7.93 -14.66
N ILE A 536 -14.08 -7.83 -13.33
CA ILE A 536 -13.37 -8.63 -12.35
C ILE A 536 -14.21 -9.57 -11.48
N SER A 537 -13.91 -10.85 -11.25
CA SER A 537 -14.35 -11.49 -9.99
C SER A 537 -13.16 -11.74 -9.07
N VAL A 538 -13.28 -11.30 -7.81
CA VAL A 538 -12.25 -11.44 -6.79
C VAL A 538 -12.90 -12.06 -5.55
N GLN A 539 -12.35 -13.20 -5.13
CA GLN A 539 -12.82 -13.94 -3.97
C GLN A 539 -12.21 -13.39 -2.68
N TYR A 540 -12.98 -13.46 -1.60
CA TYR A 540 -12.53 -13.09 -0.25
C TYR A 540 -13.31 -13.83 0.83
N MET A 541 -12.73 -13.86 2.02
CA MET A 541 -13.30 -14.56 3.18
C MET A 541 -13.84 -13.59 4.23
N GLY A 542 -13.29 -12.38 4.30
CA GLY A 542 -13.64 -11.33 5.27
C GLY A 542 -12.88 -11.42 6.59
N TYR A 543 -12.30 -12.59 6.88
CA TYR A 543 -11.26 -12.81 7.89
C TYR A 543 -10.17 -13.68 7.25
N PRO A 544 -8.88 -13.34 7.41
CA PRO A 544 -7.79 -14.03 6.71
C PRO A 544 -7.43 -15.36 7.39
N THR A 545 -8.38 -16.30 7.44
CA THR A 545 -8.24 -17.64 8.02
C THR A 545 -9.19 -18.61 7.33
N ASP A 546 -8.77 -19.87 7.15
CA ASP A 546 -9.66 -20.92 6.65
C ASP A 546 -10.84 -21.15 7.59
N ASN A 547 -11.95 -21.66 7.06
CA ASN A 547 -13.20 -21.86 7.77
C ASN A 547 -13.74 -20.60 8.48
N SER A 548 -13.47 -19.42 7.92
CA SER A 548 -13.94 -18.15 8.51
C SER A 548 -15.48 -18.03 8.50
N PRO A 549 -16.06 -17.33 9.49
CA PRO A 549 -17.45 -16.91 9.42
C PRO A 549 -17.66 -15.87 8.31
N PRO A 550 -18.91 -15.67 7.85
CA PRO A 550 -19.24 -14.55 6.99
C PRO A 550 -18.96 -13.21 7.70
N ALA A 551 -18.52 -12.21 6.93
CA ALA A 551 -18.24 -10.87 7.42
C ALA A 551 -19.13 -9.82 6.73
N LEU A 552 -19.73 -8.93 7.52
CA LEU A 552 -20.61 -7.88 6.99
C LEU A 552 -19.84 -6.63 6.51
N SER A 553 -18.58 -6.45 6.90
CA SER A 553 -17.82 -5.20 6.73
C SER A 553 -17.77 -4.66 5.29
N ALA A 554 -17.81 -5.55 4.29
CA ALA A 554 -17.74 -5.16 2.89
C ALA A 554 -18.99 -4.42 2.38
N THR A 555 -20.16 -4.60 3.01
CA THR A 555 -21.42 -3.97 2.55
C THR A 555 -21.36 -2.45 2.65
N ASP A 556 -20.91 -1.94 3.79
CA ASP A 556 -20.78 -0.50 4.03
C ASP A 556 -19.61 0.09 3.22
N ALA A 557 -18.53 -0.67 3.04
CA ALA A 557 -17.38 -0.27 2.24
C ALA A 557 -17.76 -0.09 0.75
N VAL A 558 -18.47 -1.05 0.16
CA VAL A 558 -18.95 -0.98 -1.23
C VAL A 558 -19.92 0.19 -1.42
N LYS A 559 -20.87 0.36 -0.49
CA LYS A 559 -21.81 1.49 -0.53
C LYS A 559 -21.09 2.83 -0.57
N LYS A 560 -20.20 3.09 0.41
CA LYS A 560 -19.43 4.34 0.51
C LYS A 560 -18.51 4.55 -0.69
N TRP A 561 -17.90 3.47 -1.18
CA TRP A 561 -17.06 3.52 -2.38
C TRP A 561 -17.87 3.98 -3.59
N ASN A 562 -19.01 3.35 -3.88
CA ASN A 562 -19.78 3.63 -5.08
C ASN A 562 -20.50 4.99 -5.06
N GLU A 563 -20.73 5.57 -3.88
CA GLU A 563 -21.13 6.97 -3.72
C GLU A 563 -20.01 7.94 -4.17
N THR A 564 -18.76 7.60 -3.83
CA THR A 564 -17.58 8.44 -4.10
C THR A 564 -17.03 8.26 -5.53
N TYR A 565 -17.00 7.02 -6.00
CA TYR A 565 -16.34 6.61 -7.24
C TYR A 565 -17.37 6.19 -8.30
N LEU A 566 -17.16 6.70 -9.51
CA LEU A 566 -17.80 6.21 -10.72
C LEU A 566 -17.16 4.91 -11.19
N TRP A 567 -15.82 4.84 -11.20
CA TRP A 567 -15.05 3.62 -11.50
C TRP A 567 -13.85 3.47 -10.56
N PRO A 568 -13.44 2.23 -10.25
CA PRO A 568 -14.17 0.98 -10.48
C PRO A 568 -15.53 0.99 -9.75
N LYS A 569 -16.55 0.34 -10.34
CA LYS A 569 -17.77 0.00 -9.61
C LYS A 569 -17.56 -1.30 -8.87
N LEU A 570 -17.79 -1.29 -7.56
CA LEU A 570 -17.70 -2.50 -6.74
C LEU A 570 -19.09 -3.11 -6.57
N ARG A 571 -19.17 -4.43 -6.47
CA ARG A 571 -20.42 -5.14 -6.25
C ARG A 571 -20.16 -6.38 -5.42
N LEU A 572 -20.89 -6.54 -4.33
CA LEU A 572 -20.99 -7.83 -3.66
C LEU A 572 -21.82 -8.76 -4.54
N ALA A 573 -21.28 -9.93 -4.85
CA ALA A 573 -21.80 -10.85 -5.86
C ALA A 573 -21.77 -12.30 -5.36
N THR A 574 -22.60 -13.14 -5.97
CA THR A 574 -22.37 -14.60 -5.94
C THR A 574 -21.39 -14.99 -7.06
N ALA A 575 -20.77 -16.17 -6.98
CA ALA A 575 -19.85 -16.64 -8.02
C ALA A 575 -20.55 -16.76 -9.39
N ARG A 576 -21.78 -17.30 -9.41
CA ARG A 576 -22.62 -17.38 -10.62
C ARG A 576 -22.86 -16.01 -11.24
N GLU A 577 -23.10 -14.98 -10.44
CA GLU A 577 -23.50 -13.66 -10.95
C GLU A 577 -22.44 -13.00 -11.84
N PHE A 578 -21.16 -13.31 -11.64
CA PHE A 578 -20.09 -12.87 -12.54
C PHE A 578 -19.97 -13.75 -13.81
N LEU A 579 -20.36 -15.02 -13.72
CA LEU A 579 -20.16 -16.03 -14.77
C LEU A 579 -21.36 -16.15 -15.73
N ASP A 580 -22.55 -15.74 -15.28
CA ASP A 580 -23.72 -15.47 -16.13
C ASP A 580 -23.47 -14.20 -16.97
#